data_AF-A0A3A0ATJ5-F1
#
_entry.id   AF-A0A3A0ATJ5-F1
#
_cell.length_a   1.000
_cell.length_b   1.000
_cell.length_c   1.000
_cell.angle_alpha   90.00
_cell.angle_beta   90.00
_cell.angle_gamma   90.00
#
_symmetry.space_group_name_H-M   'P 1'
#
loop_
_entity.id
_entity.type
_entity.pdbx_description
1 polymer ?
#
loop_
_entity_poly.entity_id
_entity_poly.type
_entity_poly.pdbx_seq_one_letter_code
_entity_poly.pdbx_strand_id
1 'polypeptide(L)' 'SEEASAHWLRHSHGSHALDRGASVVTVRDTLGHASIATTNKYLHGKRNDSSALHLGV' A
#
# COMPACT_ATOMS: atom_id res chain seq x y z
N SER A 1 8.19 -9.56 18.23
CA SER A 1 8.55 -8.13 18.22
C SER A 1 9.23 -7.86 16.90
N GLU A 2 8.59 -7.16 15.97
CA GLU A 2 9.27 -6.73 14.76
C GLU A 2 10.08 -5.49 15.14
N GLU A 3 11.38 -5.67 15.31
CA GLU A 3 12.30 -4.63 15.75
C GLU A 3 12.36 -3.50 14.71
N ALA A 4 12.66 -2.29 15.18
CA ALA A 4 12.89 -1.15 14.30
C ALA A 4 14.01 -1.50 13.31
N SER A 5 13.62 -1.78 12.07
CA SER A 5 14.48 -2.26 10.99
C SER A 5 14.19 -1.49 9.71
N ALA A 6 15.11 -1.54 8.76
CA ALA A 6 14.90 -0.92 7.45
C ALA A 6 13.63 -1.45 6.75
N HIS A 7 13.27 -2.72 6.99
CA HIS A 7 12.03 -3.29 6.50
C HIS A 7 10.80 -2.68 7.17
N TRP A 8 10.83 -2.52 8.49
CA TRP A 8 9.75 -1.90 9.26
C TRP A 8 9.49 -0.45 8.85
N LEU A 9 10.55 0.34 8.60
CA LEU A 9 10.43 1.70 8.09
C LEU A 9 9.81 1.74 6.69
N ARG A 10 10.22 0.82 5.80
CA ARG A 10 9.64 0.71 4.46
C ARG A 10 8.15 0.35 4.51
N HIS A 11 7.79 -0.52 5.44
CA HIS A 11 6.40 -0.91 5.67
C HIS A 11 5.54 0.24 6.18
N SER A 12 6.07 1.00 7.13
CA SER A 12 5.41 2.18 7.69
C SER A 12 5.21 3.26 6.63
N HIS A 13 6.24 3.56 5.82
CA HIS A 13 6.15 4.51 4.71
C HIS A 13 5.10 4.08 3.67
N GLY A 14 5.20 2.85 3.16
CA GLY A 14 4.29 2.34 2.13
C GLY A 14 2.84 2.33 2.58
N SER A 15 2.58 1.86 3.81
CA SER A 15 1.22 1.81 4.38
C SER A 15 0.63 3.22 4.55
N HIS A 16 1.39 4.16 5.14
CA HIS A 16 0.90 5.53 5.34
C HIS A 16 0.68 6.31 4.05
N ALA A 17 1.52 6.10 3.03
CA ALA A 17 1.35 6.73 1.73
C ALA A 17 0.03 6.29 1.08
N LEU A 18 -0.26 4.99 1.11
CA LEU A 18 -1.49 4.43 0.56
C LEU A 18 -2.74 4.88 1.35
N ASP A 19 -2.66 4.93 2.68
CA ASP A 19 -3.75 5.43 3.53
C ASP A 19 -4.11 6.89 3.24
N ARG A 20 -3.11 7.71 2.87
CA ARG A 20 -3.32 9.11 2.45
C ARG A 20 -3.73 9.27 0.99
N GLY A 21 -4.03 8.17 0.29
CA GLY A 21 -4.55 8.19 -1.08
C GLY A 21 -3.48 8.27 -2.17
N ALA A 22 -2.21 8.03 -1.86
CA ALA A 22 -1.21 7.87 -2.91
C ALA A 22 -1.53 6.64 -3.78
N SER A 23 -1.29 6.75 -5.08
CA SER A 23 -1.45 5.61 -5.98
C SER A 23 -0.40 4.53 -5.68
N VAL A 24 -0.81 3.26 -5.78
CA VAL A 24 0.09 2.11 -5.63
C VAL A 24 1.27 2.14 -6.60
N VAL A 25 1.08 2.77 -7.77
CA VAL A 25 2.12 2.97 -8.79
C VAL A 25 3.18 3.96 -8.28
N THR A 26 2.74 5.09 -7.69
CA THR A 26 3.64 6.09 -7.10
C THR A 26 4.44 5.52 -5.94
N VAL A 27 3.81 4.74 -5.07
CA VAL A 27 4.49 4.09 -3.93
C VAL A 27 5.48 3.03 -4.43
N ARG A 28 5.14 2.26 -5.46
CA ARG A 28 6.07 1.32 -6.11
C ARG A 28 7.32 2.04 -6.63
N ASP A 29 7.14 3.13 -7.37
CA ASP A 29 8.25 3.86 -7.99
C ASP A 29 9.13 4.52 -6.93
N THR A 30 8.51 5.08 -5.88
CA THR A 30 9.21 5.66 -4.72
C THR A 30 10.06 4.63 -3.98
N LEU A 31 9.58 3.39 -3.89
CA LEU A 31 10.28 2.28 -3.25
C LEU A 31 11.24 1.53 -4.18
N GLY A 32 11.29 1.88 -5.47
CA GLY A 32 12.12 1.23 -6.48
C GLY A 32 11.73 -0.23 -6.75
N HIS A 33 10.45 -0.58 -6.56
CA HIS A 33 9.98 -1.94 -6.77
C HIS A 33 9.76 -2.22 -8.27
N ALA A 34 10.43 -3.25 -8.80
CA ALA A 34 10.26 -3.68 -10.20
C ALA A 34 8.84 -4.21 -10.51
N SER A 35 8.07 -4.58 -9.49
CA SER A 35 6.71 -5.12 -9.64
C SER A 35 5.75 -4.53 -8.63
N ILE A 36 4.52 -4.23 -9.08
CA ILE A 36 3.40 -3.80 -8.23
C ILE A 36 3.08 -4.88 -7.17
N ALA A 37 3.29 -6.16 -7.49
CA ALA A 37 3.02 -7.26 -6.57
C ALA A 37 3.82 -7.16 -5.26
N THR A 38 5.04 -6.61 -5.31
CA THR A 38 5.85 -6.38 -4.11
C THR A 38 5.27 -5.25 -3.25
N THR A 39 4.71 -4.22 -3.89
CA THR A 39 4.07 -3.08 -3.22
C THR A 39 2.69 -3.43 -2.67
N ASN A 40 2.00 -4.43 -3.24
CA ASN A 40 0.71 -4.91 -2.73
C ASN A 40 0.78 -5.39 -1.27
N LYS A 41 1.97 -5.72 -0.75
CA LYS A 41 2.16 -6.06 0.67
C LYS A 41 1.84 -4.89 1.61
N TYR A 42 1.86 -3.65 1.12
CA TYR A 42 1.52 -2.45 1.90
C TYR A 42 0.04 -2.05 1.77
N LEU A 43 -0.71 -2.68 0.88
CA LEU A 43 -2.14 -2.48 0.77
C LEU A 43 -2.82 -3.20 1.93
N HIS A 44 -3.34 -2.42 2.88
CA HIS A 44 -4.32 -2.92 3.82
C HIS A 44 -5.67 -2.94 3.11
N GLY A 45 -6.30 -4.11 3.04
CA GLY A 45 -7.66 -4.20 2.52
C GLY A 45 -8.56 -3.29 3.36
N LYS A 46 -9.05 -2.19 2.76
CA LYS A 46 -10.02 -1.32 3.41
C LYS A 46 -11.28 -2.16 3.64
N ARG A 47 -11.49 -2.59 4.89
CA ARG A 47 -12.61 -3.47 5.27
C ARG A 47 -13.99 -2.93 4.87
N ASN A 48 -14.10 -1.63 4.66
CA ASN A 48 -15.33 -0.94 4.26
C ASN A 48 -15.39 -0.61 2.75
N ASP A 49 -14.39 -1.01 1.98
CA ASP A 49 -14.31 -0.75 0.54
C ASP A 49 -14.81 -1.99 -0.21
N SER A 50 -16.05 -1.93 -0.69
CA SER A 50 -16.70 -3.04 -1.40
C SER A 50 -16.78 -2.74 -2.88
N SER A 51 -16.50 -3.75 -3.72
CA SER A 51 -16.70 -3.66 -5.17
C SER A 51 -18.13 -3.24 -5.54
N ALA A 52 -19.11 -3.58 -4.71
CA ALA A 52 -20.50 -3.14 -4.84
C ALA A 52 -20.67 -1.60 -4.87
N LEU A 53 -19.78 -0.83 -4.22
CA LEU A 53 -19.81 0.64 -4.24
C LEU A 53 -19.37 1.23 -5.59
N HIS A 54 -18.72 0.43 -6.44
CA HIS A 54 -18.16 0.85 -7.72
C HIS A 54 -19.01 0.38 -8.93
N LEU A 55 -20.11 -0.34 -8.66
CA LEU A 55 -21.03 -0.86 -9.68
C LEU A 55 -22.25 0.05 -9.89
N GLY A 56 -22.10 1.36 -9.66
CA GLY A 56 -23.16 2.34 -9.92
C GLY A 56 -23.62 2.27 -11.38
N VAL A 57 -24.79 1.65 -11.59
CA VAL A 57 -25.68 1.79 -12.75
C VAL A 57 -26.61 2.96 -12.51
#